data_AF-A0A316RVL4-F1
#
_entry.id   AF-A0A316RVL4-F1
#
_cell.length_a   1.000
_cell.length_b   1.000
_cell.length_c   1.000
_cell.angle_alpha   90.00
_cell.angle_beta   90.00
_cell.angle_gamma   90.00
#
_symmetry.space_group_name_H-M   'P 1'
#
loop_
_entity.id
_entity.type
_entity.pdbx_description
1 polymer ?
#
loop_
_entity_poly.entity_id
_entity_poly.type
_entity_poly.pdbx_seq_one_letter_code
_entity_poly.pdbx_strand_id
1 'polypeptide(L)'
;MQTTEIVNQIVDTAQQAPEKAQELIADPKGAVAAICGTTDFDINAVVQGALARAAELGLDFSDVDISKLDLTQLDLTKLDLIALQDAASRLNIDIAKLDLSKLGLGGTLSGLLGGLGSFLGR
;
A
#
# COMPACT_ATOMS: atom_id res chain seq x y z
N MET A 1 21.23 0.74 -3.40
CA MET A 1 20.43 1.36 -2.33
C MET A 1 19.78 0.25 -1.54
N GLN A 2 19.73 0.34 -0.21
CA GLN A 2 18.99 -0.66 0.56
C GLN A 2 17.49 -0.38 0.50
N THR A 3 16.65 -1.41 0.58
CA THR A 3 15.17 -1.27 0.57
C THR A 3 14.70 -0.25 1.61
N THR A 4 15.32 -0.23 2.79
CA THR A 4 14.99 0.73 3.86
C THR A 4 15.26 2.19 3.48
N GLU A 5 16.32 2.46 2.72
CA GLU A 5 16.60 3.82 2.24
C GLU A 5 15.58 4.26 1.19
N ILE A 6 15.24 3.35 0.26
CA ILE A 6 14.19 3.56 -0.73
C ILE A 6 12.89 3.88 -0.01
N VAL A 7 12.48 3.04 0.94
CA VAL A 7 11.27 3.21 1.76
C VAL A 7 11.22 4.59 2.42
N ASN A 8 12.29 5.00 3.10
CA ASN A 8 12.32 6.31 3.77
C ASN A 8 12.17 7.44 2.76
N GLN A 9 12.90 7.37 1.64
CA GLN A 9 12.86 8.41 0.61
C GLN A 9 11.48 8.52 -0.06
N ILE A 10 10.81 7.39 -0.30
CA ILE A 10 9.45 7.31 -0.84
C ILE A 10 8.47 7.96 0.12
N VAL A 11 8.55 7.62 1.41
CA VAL A 11 7.65 8.13 2.46
C VAL A 11 7.86 9.62 2.70
N ASP A 12 9.12 10.07 2.77
CA ASP A 12 9.46 11.49 2.88
C ASP A 12 8.92 12.27 1.66
N THR A 13 9.04 11.70 0.45
CA THR A 13 8.52 12.33 -0.77
C THR A 13 6.99 12.38 -0.77
N ALA A 14 6.32 11.30 -0.37
CA ALA A 14 4.87 11.23 -0.26
C ALA A 14 4.32 12.20 0.81
N GLN A 15 5.08 12.40 1.90
CA GLN A 15 4.74 13.35 2.94
C GLN A 15 4.91 14.81 2.48
N GLN A 16 5.98 15.11 1.73
CA GLN A 16 6.24 16.46 1.22
C GLN A 16 5.35 16.83 0.05
N ALA A 17 4.99 15.86 -0.79
CA ALA A 17 4.23 16.04 -2.01
C ALA A 17 3.12 14.97 -2.12
N PRO A 18 1.89 15.28 -1.70
CA PRO A 18 0.77 14.35 -1.81
C PRO A 18 0.45 13.99 -3.28
N GLU A 19 0.75 14.85 -4.26
CA GLU A 19 0.65 14.47 -5.67
C GLU A 19 1.62 13.33 -6.06
N LYS A 20 2.78 13.23 -5.40
CA LYS A 20 3.73 12.12 -5.60
C LYS A 20 3.24 10.84 -4.95
N ALA A 21 2.52 10.93 -3.84
CA ALA A 21 1.83 9.77 -3.27
C ALA A 21 0.82 9.19 -4.28
N GLN A 22 0.09 10.05 -5.02
CA GLN A 22 -0.82 9.60 -6.06
C GLN A 22 -0.09 8.97 -7.26
N GLU A 23 1.06 9.51 -7.68
CA GLU A 23 1.91 8.89 -8.71
C GLU A 23 2.44 7.52 -8.25
N LEU A 24 2.90 7.42 -7.00
CA LEU A 24 3.34 6.17 -6.35
C LEU A 24 2.25 5.12 -6.31
N ILE A 25 0.99 5.54 -6.15
CA ILE A 25 -0.15 4.63 -6.18
C ILE A 25 -0.45 4.22 -7.63
N ALA A 26 -0.49 5.17 -8.56
CA ALA A 26 -0.84 4.87 -9.96
C ALA A 26 0.18 3.96 -10.65
N ASP A 27 1.47 4.18 -10.41
CA ASP A 27 2.57 3.37 -10.96
C ASP A 27 3.68 3.22 -9.91
N PRO A 28 3.55 2.28 -8.95
CA PRO A 28 4.50 2.13 -7.86
C PRO A 28 5.91 1.82 -8.35
N LYS A 29 6.09 0.98 -9.39
CA LYS A 29 7.43 0.73 -9.95
C LYS A 29 8.02 1.97 -10.62
N GLY A 30 7.26 2.64 -11.49
CA GLY A 30 7.76 3.81 -12.20
C GLY A 30 8.08 4.97 -11.26
N ALA A 31 7.22 5.22 -10.27
CA ALA A 31 7.43 6.26 -9.28
C ALA A 31 8.62 5.97 -8.36
N VAL A 32 8.80 4.72 -7.89
CA VAL A 32 10.00 4.35 -7.13
C VAL A 32 11.26 4.56 -7.97
N ALA A 33 11.24 4.16 -9.24
CA ALA A 33 12.36 4.38 -10.13
C ALA A 33 12.64 5.88 -10.38
N ALA A 34 11.60 6.71 -10.47
CA ALA A 34 11.74 8.15 -10.65
C ALA A 34 12.27 8.86 -9.38
N ILE A 35 11.82 8.44 -8.19
CA ILE A 35 12.21 9.05 -6.90
C ILE A 35 13.63 8.62 -6.50
N CYS A 36 13.92 7.32 -6.59
CA CYS A 36 15.19 6.76 -6.12
C CYS A 36 16.24 6.61 -7.24
N GLY A 37 15.88 6.81 -8.50
CA GLY A 37 16.80 6.70 -9.63
C GLY A 37 17.34 5.30 -9.89
N THR A 38 16.66 4.26 -9.37
CA THR A 38 17.07 2.85 -9.51
C THR A 38 15.88 1.99 -9.90
N THR A 39 16.12 0.96 -10.72
CA THR A 39 15.13 -0.08 -11.05
C THR A 39 15.45 -1.43 -10.39
N ASP A 40 16.58 -1.51 -9.68
CA ASP A 40 17.02 -2.70 -8.94
C ASP A 40 16.47 -2.62 -7.50
N PHE A 41 15.23 -3.07 -7.34
CA PHE A 41 14.55 -3.16 -6.05
C PHE A 41 13.42 -4.19 -6.09
N ASP A 42 13.08 -4.76 -4.92
CA ASP A 42 11.86 -5.57 -4.77
C ASP A 42 10.69 -4.64 -4.45
N ILE A 43 9.79 -4.48 -5.41
CA ILE A 43 8.64 -3.59 -5.25
C ILE A 43 7.74 -4.01 -4.07
N ASN A 44 7.64 -5.30 -3.75
CA ASN A 44 6.80 -5.78 -2.65
C ASN A 44 7.37 -5.30 -1.32
N ALA A 45 8.67 -5.49 -1.13
CA ALA A 45 9.37 -5.06 0.07
C ALA A 45 9.35 -3.52 0.21
N VAL A 46 9.47 -2.79 -0.91
CA VAL A 46 9.38 -1.33 -0.91
C VAL A 46 7.97 -0.85 -0.54
N VAL A 47 6.91 -1.41 -1.13
CA VAL A 47 5.52 -1.01 -0.84
C VAL A 47 5.13 -1.38 0.59
N GLN A 48 5.44 -2.60 1.05
CA GLN A 48 5.18 -2.98 2.44
C GLN A 48 5.95 -2.11 3.43
N GLY A 49 7.23 -1.87 3.16
CA GLY A 49 8.05 -1.01 4.01
C GLY A 49 7.53 0.43 4.03
N ALA A 50 7.15 0.98 2.87
CA ALA A 50 6.62 2.34 2.77
C ALA A 50 5.30 2.51 3.53
N LEU A 51 4.36 1.56 3.38
CA LEU A 51 3.10 1.60 4.11
C LEU A 51 3.29 1.40 5.61
N ALA A 52 4.12 0.45 6.03
CA ALA A 52 4.44 0.25 7.44
C ALA A 52 5.07 1.51 8.05
N ARG A 53 6.04 2.10 7.35
CA ARG A 53 6.73 3.32 7.78
C ARG A 53 5.80 4.52 7.84
N ALA A 54 4.95 4.71 6.85
CA ALA A 54 3.96 5.77 6.88
C ALA A 54 2.95 5.59 8.02
N ALA A 55 2.52 4.34 8.28
CA ALA A 55 1.62 4.02 9.39
C ALA A 55 2.28 4.24 10.77
N GLU A 56 3.59 4.00 10.88
CA GLU A 56 4.39 4.37 12.06
C GLU A 56 4.43 5.89 12.29
N LEU A 57 4.55 6.65 11.20
CA LEU A 57 4.56 8.12 11.23
C LEU A 57 3.16 8.72 11.44
N GLY A 58 2.10 7.92 11.30
CA GLY A 58 0.72 8.38 11.40
C GLY A 58 0.33 9.34 10.28
N LEU A 59 0.85 9.12 9.07
CA LEU A 59 0.47 9.94 7.91
C LEU A 59 -1.00 9.69 7.55
N ASP A 60 -1.68 10.75 7.12
CA ASP A 60 -3.03 10.66 6.59
C ASP A 60 -2.99 10.63 5.06
N PHE A 61 -3.47 9.52 4.49
CA PHE A 61 -3.60 9.34 3.05
C PHE A 61 -5.05 9.13 2.62
N SER A 62 -6.01 9.65 3.40
CA SER A 62 -7.43 9.60 3.04
C SER A 62 -7.77 10.32 1.73
N ASP A 63 -6.97 11.33 1.35
CA ASP A 63 -7.06 12.03 0.06
C ASP A 63 -6.43 11.26 -1.12
N VAL A 64 -5.69 10.17 -0.84
CA VAL A 64 -5.03 9.39 -1.88
C VAL A 64 -6.02 8.40 -2.49
N ASP A 65 -6.17 8.46 -3.81
CA ASP A 65 -7.05 7.55 -4.55
C ASP A 65 -6.34 6.24 -4.90
N ILE A 66 -6.52 5.28 -4.00
CA ILE A 66 -6.06 3.89 -4.05
C ILE A 66 -6.73 3.09 -5.18
N SER A 67 -7.88 3.53 -5.73
CA SER A 67 -8.52 2.80 -6.84
C SER A 67 -7.66 2.72 -8.10
N LYS A 68 -6.70 3.64 -8.22
CA LYS A 68 -5.73 3.69 -9.32
C LYS A 68 -4.52 2.78 -9.11
N LEU A 69 -4.43 2.12 -7.95
CA LEU A 69 -3.32 1.22 -7.65
C LEU A 69 -3.31 0.04 -8.61
N ASP A 70 -2.27 -0.03 -9.44
CA ASP A 70 -2.05 -1.19 -10.28
C ASP A 70 -1.39 -2.33 -9.49
N LEU A 71 -2.23 -3.13 -8.83
CA LEU A 71 -1.82 -4.31 -8.09
C LEU A 71 -1.17 -5.39 -8.96
N THR A 72 -1.29 -5.34 -10.29
CA THR A 72 -0.63 -6.32 -11.17
C THR A 72 0.88 -6.16 -11.20
N GLN A 73 1.40 -5.00 -10.76
CA GLN A 73 2.82 -4.76 -10.60
C GLN A 73 3.41 -5.43 -9.34
N LEU A 74 2.55 -5.83 -8.40
CA LEU A 74 2.92 -6.42 -7.12
C LEU A 74 2.73 -7.94 -7.16
N ASP A 75 3.65 -8.65 -6.52
CA ASP A 75 3.53 -10.09 -6.29
C ASP A 75 2.78 -10.31 -4.97
N LEU A 76 1.47 -10.43 -5.09
CA LEU A 76 0.54 -10.54 -3.95
C LEU A 76 0.76 -11.82 -3.14
N THR A 77 1.43 -12.82 -3.70
CA THR A 77 1.77 -14.05 -2.96
C THR A 77 2.87 -13.81 -1.93
N LYS A 78 3.65 -12.74 -2.10
CA LYS A 78 4.70 -12.31 -1.18
C LYS A 78 4.26 -11.18 -0.26
N LEU A 79 3.12 -10.54 -0.56
CA LEU A 79 2.54 -9.49 0.26
C LEU A 79 1.83 -10.08 1.47
N ASP A 80 2.14 -9.53 2.64
CA ASP A 80 1.34 -9.75 3.84
C ASP A 80 0.10 -8.86 3.78
N LEU A 81 -1.02 -9.47 3.37
CA LEU A 81 -2.31 -8.79 3.22
C LEU A 81 -2.90 -8.32 4.55
N ILE A 82 -2.55 -8.98 5.66
CA ILE A 82 -3.01 -8.59 7.00
C ILE A 82 -2.27 -7.32 7.42
N ALA A 83 -0.94 -7.32 7.28
CA ALA A 83 -0.13 -6.14 7.57
C ALA A 83 -0.50 -4.96 6.66
N LEU A 84 -0.82 -5.24 5.39
CA LEU A 84 -1.29 -4.23 4.43
C LEU A 84 -2.61 -3.60 4.88
N GLN A 85 -3.58 -4.42 5.29
CA GLN A 85 -4.87 -3.95 5.78
C GLN A 85 -4.73 -3.13 7.07
N ASP A 86 -3.89 -3.58 8.01
CA ASP A 86 -3.62 -2.85 9.25
C ASP A 86 -2.98 -1.48 8.94
N ALA A 87 -1.92 -1.45 8.12
CA ALA A 87 -1.26 -0.22 7.71
C ALA A 87 -2.22 0.74 7.00
N ALA A 88 -3.02 0.25 6.04
CA ALA A 88 -3.99 1.07 5.34
C ALA A 88 -5.08 1.63 6.29
N SER A 89 -5.55 0.84 7.26
CA SER A 89 -6.51 1.33 8.27
C SER A 89 -5.93 2.46 9.12
N ARG A 90 -4.64 2.36 9.49
CA ARG A 90 -3.91 3.38 10.25
C ARG A 90 -3.63 4.64 9.45
N LEU A 91 -3.45 4.49 8.14
CA LEU A 91 -3.23 5.58 7.18
C LEU A 91 -4.53 6.24 6.71
N ASN A 92 -5.67 5.80 7.24
CA ASN A 92 -7.01 6.25 6.83
C ASN A 92 -7.27 6.05 5.33
N ILE A 93 -6.65 5.03 4.75
CA ILE A 93 -6.75 4.67 3.33
C ILE A 93 -8.02 3.84 3.14
N ASP A 94 -8.89 4.29 2.22
CA ASP A 94 -10.11 3.57 1.88
C ASP A 94 -9.82 2.40 0.94
N ILE A 95 -9.52 1.23 1.52
CA ILE A 95 -9.29 -0.02 0.77
C ILE A 95 -10.56 -0.47 0.02
N ALA A 96 -11.75 0.00 0.38
CA ALA A 96 -12.97 -0.36 -0.37
C ALA A 96 -12.96 0.20 -1.80
N LYS A 97 -12.17 1.26 -2.05
CA LYS A 97 -11.93 1.80 -3.40
C LYS A 97 -10.93 0.98 -4.21
N LEU A 98 -10.13 0.14 -3.56
CA LEU A 98 -9.20 -0.74 -4.24
C LEU A 98 -9.98 -1.80 -5.01
N ASP A 99 -9.78 -1.88 -6.33
CA ASP A 99 -10.41 -2.91 -7.15
C ASP A 99 -9.72 -4.27 -6.94
N LEU A 100 -10.08 -4.88 -5.81
CA LEU A 100 -9.62 -6.21 -5.38
C LEU A 100 -10.27 -7.33 -6.21
N SER A 101 -11.27 -7.02 -7.04
CA SER A 101 -11.92 -7.97 -7.95
C SER A 101 -10.91 -8.55 -8.93
N LYS A 102 -9.92 -7.74 -9.34
CA LYS A 102 -8.81 -8.16 -10.21
C LYS A 102 -7.87 -9.17 -9.55
N LEU A 103 -7.88 -9.26 -8.22
CA LEU A 103 -7.02 -10.20 -7.49
C LEU A 103 -7.60 -11.62 -7.43
N GLY A 104 -8.86 -11.83 -7.81
CA GLY A 104 -9.52 -13.11 -7.55
C GLY A 104 -9.70 -13.43 -6.05
N LEU A 105 -9.40 -12.47 -5.16
CA LEU A 105 -9.55 -12.56 -3.70
C LEU A 105 -11.00 -12.33 -3.21
N GLY A 106 -11.99 -12.41 -4.11
CA GLY A 106 -13.41 -12.22 -3.79
C GLY A 106 -13.95 -13.17 -2.71
N GLY A 107 -13.24 -14.26 -2.39
CA GLY A 107 -13.58 -15.17 -1.29
C GLY A 107 -12.78 -14.98 0.01
N THR A 108 -11.53 -14.52 -0.04
CA THR A 108 -10.62 -14.59 1.12
C THR A 108 -10.75 -13.36 2.02
N LEU A 109 -10.89 -12.16 1.43
CA LEU A 109 -11.11 -10.92 2.19
C LEU A 109 -12.56 -10.75 2.62
N SER A 110 -13.52 -11.25 1.84
CA SER A 110 -14.92 -11.30 2.29
C SER A 110 -15.10 -12.25 3.48
N GLY A 111 -14.27 -13.28 3.62
CA GLY A 111 -14.21 -14.13 4.81
C GLY A 111 -13.48 -13.49 5.99
N LEU A 112 -12.42 -12.73 5.75
CA LEU A 112 -11.64 -12.03 6.78
C LEU A 112 -12.37 -10.80 7.34
N LEU A 113 -12.92 -9.94 6.48
CA LEU A 113 -13.71 -8.77 6.86
C LEU A 113 -15.16 -9.13 7.24
N GLY A 114 -15.77 -10.12 6.58
CA GLY A 114 -17.07 -10.66 6.99
C GLY A 114 -17.01 -11.47 8.30
N GLY A 115 -15.85 -12.06 8.62
CA GLY A 115 -15.63 -12.81 9.85
C GLY A 115 -15.41 -11.94 11.08
N LEU A 116 -14.79 -10.75 10.92
CA LEU A 116 -14.56 -9.82 12.04
C LEU A 116 -15.83 -9.07 12.48
N GLY A 117 -16.81 -8.92 11.60
CA GLY A 117 -18.14 -8.40 11.97
C GLY A 117 -18.96 -9.33 12.87
N SER A 118 -18.56 -10.60 13.02
CA SER A 118 -19.30 -11.60 13.83
C SER A 118 -18.66 -11.88 15.20
N PHE A 119 -17.49 -11.31 15.50
CA PHE A 119 -16.80 -11.51 16.79
C PHE A 119 -16.99 -10.38 17.81
N LEU A 120 -17.54 -9.23 17.40
CA LEU A 120 -17.87 -8.12 18.30
C LEU A 120 -19.39 -7.92 18.43
N GLY A 121 -20.12 -9.03 18.45
CA GLY A 121 -21.58 -9.08 18.52
C GLY A 121 -22.08 -10.30 19.27
N ARG A 122 -21.47 -10.63 20.42
CA ARG A 122 -22.01 -11.56 21.42
C ARG A 122 -21.65 -11.10 22.82
#